data_AF-A0A2V5P739-F1
#
_entry.id   AF-A0A2V5P739-F1
#
_cell.length_a   1.000
_cell.length_b   1.000
_cell.length_c   1.000
_cell.angle_alpha   90.00
_cell.angle_beta   90.00
_cell.angle_gamma   90.00
#
_symmetry.space_group_name_H-M   'P 1'
#
loop_
_entity.id
_entity.type
_entity.pdbx_description
1 polymer ?
#
loop_
_entity_poly.entity_id
_entity_poly.type
_entity_poly.pdbx_seq_one_letter_code
_entity_poly.pdbx_strand_id
1 'polypeptide(L)'
;RAEGREAEVVGQAFTAGMLHDIGKLLLAANLPEGFKEALATARREQMQLWDAERAVFGATHGELGACLLGIWGLPMPIVEAVALHHYPICFLSKQFCPLTAVHAANALEHQIHEDTQGLLCSGADTHYLTQLALLERLDAWRELCAEKLL
;
A
#
# COMPACT_ATOMS: atom_id res chain seq x y z
N ARG A 1 -0.82 -19.97 -5.81
CA ARG A 1 -0.08 -19.25 -4.73
C ARG A 1 1.39 -19.26 -5.11
N ALA A 2 1.91 -18.16 -5.68
CA ALA A 2 3.28 -18.13 -6.21
C ALA A 2 4.35 -18.33 -5.11
N GLU A 3 4.04 -17.92 -3.88
CA GLU A 3 4.95 -17.97 -2.72
C GLU A 3 4.66 -19.13 -1.75
N GLY A 4 3.77 -20.08 -2.10
CA GLY A 4 3.50 -21.27 -1.27
C GLY A 4 2.96 -20.99 0.15
N ARG A 5 2.42 -19.80 0.41
CA ARG A 5 1.98 -19.40 1.77
C ARG A 5 0.70 -20.10 2.23
N GLU A 6 0.53 -20.16 3.54
CA GLU A 6 -0.64 -20.72 4.22
C GLU A 6 -1.94 -20.03 3.80
N ALA A 7 -3.07 -20.74 3.96
CA ALA A 7 -4.36 -20.22 3.51
C ALA A 7 -4.79 -18.96 4.25
N GLU A 8 -4.46 -18.89 5.54
CA GLU A 8 -4.73 -17.72 6.38
C GLU A 8 -3.99 -16.48 5.86
N VAL A 9 -2.68 -16.57 5.62
CA VAL A 9 -1.87 -15.45 5.10
C VAL A 9 -2.39 -14.97 3.75
N VAL A 10 -2.81 -15.90 2.88
CA VAL A 10 -3.39 -15.55 1.58
C VAL A 10 -4.73 -14.82 1.74
N GLY A 11 -5.59 -15.30 2.65
CA GLY A 11 -6.87 -14.63 2.96
C GLY A 11 -6.65 -13.23 3.55
N GLN A 12 -5.71 -13.09 4.48
CA GLN A 12 -5.35 -11.81 5.07
C GLN A 12 -4.76 -10.84 4.03
N ALA A 13 -3.87 -11.30 3.15
CA ALA A 13 -3.33 -10.48 2.07
C ALA A 13 -4.42 -10.01 1.09
N PHE A 14 -5.40 -10.88 0.78
CA PHE A 14 -6.55 -10.51 -0.05
C PHE A 14 -7.39 -9.41 0.61
N THR A 15 -7.79 -9.60 1.87
CA THR A 15 -8.56 -8.60 2.61
C THR A 15 -7.80 -7.29 2.78
N ALA A 16 -6.51 -7.35 3.12
CA ALA A 16 -5.67 -6.16 3.23
C ALA A 16 -5.54 -5.44 1.89
N GLY A 17 -5.34 -6.16 0.78
CA GLY A 17 -5.28 -5.57 -0.56
C GLY A 17 -6.58 -4.85 -0.95
N MET A 18 -7.75 -5.39 -0.60
CA MET A 18 -9.03 -4.71 -0.84
C MET A 18 -9.21 -3.44 -0.01
N LEU A 19 -8.60 -3.37 1.17
CA LEU A 19 -8.85 -2.32 2.16
C LEU A 19 -7.67 -1.35 2.35
N HIS A 20 -6.53 -1.56 1.68
CA HIS A 20 -5.29 -0.82 1.94
C HIS A 20 -5.46 0.70 1.82
N ASP A 21 -6.34 1.13 0.91
CA ASP A 21 -6.61 2.54 0.62
C ASP A 21 -7.91 3.07 1.25
N ILE A 22 -8.55 2.32 2.16
CA ILE A 22 -9.83 2.72 2.76
C ILE A 22 -9.76 4.09 3.46
N GLY A 23 -8.57 4.49 3.95
CA GLY A 23 -8.36 5.81 4.53
C GLY A 23 -8.56 6.97 3.55
N LYS A 24 -8.34 6.77 2.24
CA LYS A 24 -8.63 7.78 1.22
C LYS A 24 -10.12 8.07 1.16
N LEU A 25 -10.97 7.06 1.33
CA LEU A 25 -12.42 7.23 1.39
C LEU A 25 -12.84 8.00 2.65
N LEU A 26 -12.20 7.73 3.80
CA LEU A 26 -12.44 8.50 5.03
C LEU A 26 -12.12 9.98 4.84
N LEU A 27 -10.95 10.29 4.27
CA LEU A 27 -10.51 11.65 3.98
C LEU A 27 -11.45 12.34 2.99
N ALA A 28 -11.75 11.68 1.86
CA ALA A 28 -12.63 12.23 0.83
C ALA A 28 -14.06 12.50 1.34
N ALA A 29 -14.60 11.63 2.20
CA ALA A 29 -15.97 11.76 2.69
C ALA A 29 -16.11 12.79 3.82
N ASN A 30 -15.11 12.91 4.70
CA ASN A 30 -15.23 13.72 5.92
C ASN A 30 -14.40 15.01 5.88
N LEU A 31 -13.32 15.06 5.10
CA LEU A 31 -12.40 16.19 4.99
C LEU A 31 -12.08 16.53 3.52
N PRO A 32 -13.11 16.73 2.66
CA PRO A 32 -12.92 16.82 1.21
C PRO A 32 -12.01 17.98 0.78
N GLU A 33 -12.08 19.14 1.44
CA GLU A 33 -11.24 20.29 1.08
C GLU A 33 -9.77 20.06 1.43
N GLY A 34 -9.47 19.52 2.61
CA GLY A 34 -8.11 19.13 2.97
C GLY A 34 -7.57 18.03 2.05
N PHE A 35 -8.42 17.10 1.61
CA PHE A 35 -7.96 16.01 0.74
C PHE A 35 -7.65 16.53 -0.68
N LYS A 36 -8.45 17.47 -1.19
CA LYS A 36 -8.14 18.22 -2.42
C LYS A 36 -6.83 19.00 -2.29
N GLU A 37 -6.57 19.62 -1.14
CA GLU A 37 -5.33 20.33 -0.87
C GLU A 37 -4.12 19.39 -0.86
N ALA A 38 -4.23 18.23 -0.20
CA ALA A 38 -3.19 17.20 -0.21
C ALA A 38 -2.89 16.70 -1.62
N LEU A 39 -3.92 16.41 -2.43
CA LEU A 39 -3.77 16.03 -3.84
C LEU A 39 -3.10 17.13 -4.67
N ALA A 40 -3.53 18.39 -4.50
CA ALA A 40 -2.95 19.52 -5.21
C ALA A 40 -1.48 19.75 -4.83
N THR A 41 -1.15 19.58 -3.55
CA THR A 41 0.20 19.71 -3.03
C THR A 41 1.10 18.59 -3.54
N ALA A 42 0.64 17.33 -3.48
CA ALA A 42 1.36 16.18 -4.03
C ALA A 42 1.72 16.38 -5.52
N ARG A 43 0.76 16.87 -6.33
CA ARG A 43 0.99 17.20 -7.74
C ARG A 43 1.97 18.35 -7.92
N ARG A 44 1.76 19.47 -7.23
CA ARG A 44 2.55 20.69 -7.38
C ARG A 44 4.01 20.47 -6.98
N GLU A 45 4.24 19.70 -5.93
CA GLU A 45 5.56 19.50 -5.32
C GLU A 45 6.22 18.19 -5.79
N GLN A 46 5.53 17.41 -6.64
CA GLN A 46 6.01 16.13 -7.16
C GLN A 46 6.46 15.21 -6.03
N MET A 47 5.60 15.07 -5.02
CA MET A 47 5.84 14.23 -3.84
C MET A 47 4.77 13.16 -3.70
N GLN A 48 5.01 12.20 -2.81
CA GLN A 48 4.06 11.13 -2.56
C GLN A 48 2.80 11.66 -1.88
N LEU A 49 1.64 11.09 -2.23
CA LEU A 49 0.35 11.55 -1.67
C LEU A 49 0.34 11.45 -0.14
N TRP A 50 0.87 10.37 0.43
CA TRP A 50 0.90 10.20 1.89
C TRP A 50 1.80 11.20 2.61
N ASP A 51 2.83 11.73 1.95
CA ASP A 51 3.65 12.80 2.52
C ASP A 51 2.89 14.14 2.53
N ALA A 52 2.12 14.42 1.47
CA ALA A 52 1.24 15.58 1.43
C ALA A 52 0.09 15.47 2.45
N GLU A 53 -0.52 14.28 2.60
CA GLU A 53 -1.52 14.02 3.63
C GLU A 53 -0.95 14.23 5.03
N ARG A 54 0.28 13.77 5.29
CA ARG A 54 0.97 14.02 6.55
C ARG A 54 1.08 15.51 6.84
N ALA A 55 1.45 16.31 5.84
CA ALA A 55 1.59 17.76 6.00
C ALA A 55 0.26 18.47 6.30
N VAL A 56 -0.83 18.03 5.66
CA VAL A 56 -2.16 18.64 5.80
C VAL A 56 -2.91 18.16 7.05
N PHE A 57 -2.84 16.87 7.36
CA PHE A 57 -3.66 16.22 8.39
C PHE A 57 -2.88 15.75 9.61
N GLY A 58 -1.55 15.68 9.54
CA GLY A 58 -0.71 15.02 10.55
C GLY A 58 -0.77 13.48 10.47
N ALA A 59 -1.52 12.91 9.53
CA ALA A 59 -1.72 11.47 9.36
C ALA A 59 -1.79 11.08 7.88
N THR A 60 -1.48 9.82 7.56
CA THR A 60 -1.65 9.26 6.20
C THR A 60 -2.96 8.49 6.07
N HIS A 61 -3.43 8.27 4.84
CA HIS A 61 -4.56 7.37 4.60
C HIS A 61 -4.29 5.94 5.10
N GLY A 62 -3.04 5.45 5.05
CA GLY A 62 -2.66 4.16 5.61
C GLY A 62 -2.91 4.08 7.13
N GLU A 63 -2.51 5.11 7.87
CA GLU A 63 -2.72 5.17 9.33
C GLU A 63 -4.19 5.33 9.71
N LEU A 64 -4.91 6.20 9.01
CA LEU A 64 -6.34 6.40 9.24
C LEU A 64 -7.15 5.14 8.90
N GLY A 65 -6.80 4.48 7.80
CA GLY A 65 -7.36 3.18 7.41
C GLY A 65 -7.08 2.12 8.47
N ALA A 66 -5.84 2.01 8.93
CA ALA A 66 -5.47 1.07 9.99
C ALA A 66 -6.22 1.33 11.30
N CYS A 67 -6.37 2.60 11.71
CA CYS A 67 -7.15 2.97 12.88
C CYS A 67 -8.60 2.50 12.76
N LEU A 68 -9.24 2.72 11.62
CA LEU A 68 -10.60 2.24 11.34
C LEU A 68 -10.68 0.71 11.43
N LEU A 69 -9.77 0.00 10.78
CA LEU A 69 -9.77 -1.46 10.77
C LEU A 69 -9.49 -2.05 12.16
N GLY A 70 -8.68 -1.37 12.97
CA GLY A 70 -8.49 -1.71 14.39
C GLY A 70 -9.79 -1.57 15.19
N ILE A 71 -10.55 -0.50 14.98
CA ILE A 71 -11.87 -0.29 15.62
C ILE A 71 -12.86 -1.37 15.18
N TRP A 72 -12.84 -1.76 13.90
CA TRP A 72 -13.69 -2.83 13.36
C TRP A 72 -13.26 -4.24 13.80
N GLY A 73 -12.13 -4.38 14.49
CA GLY A 73 -11.67 -5.65 15.04
C GLY A 73 -11.01 -6.57 14.01
N LEU A 74 -10.42 -6.03 12.95
CA LEU A 74 -9.71 -6.84 11.97
C LEU A 74 -8.41 -7.42 12.57
N PRO A 75 -7.97 -8.61 12.12
CA PRO A 75 -6.70 -9.19 12.53
C PRO A 75 -5.50 -8.24 12.32
N MET A 76 -4.57 -8.22 13.28
CA MET A 76 -3.38 -7.35 13.24
C MET A 76 -2.58 -7.43 11.93
N PRO A 77 -2.35 -8.60 11.30
CA PRO A 77 -1.63 -8.64 10.02
C PRO A 77 -2.30 -7.84 8.89
N ILE A 78 -3.63 -7.69 8.93
CA ILE A 78 -4.37 -6.84 7.98
C ILE A 78 -4.18 -5.37 8.35
N VAL A 79 -4.34 -5.03 9.64
CA VAL A 79 -4.17 -3.66 10.14
C VAL A 79 -2.76 -3.13 9.85
N GLU A 80 -1.73 -3.92 10.10
CA GLU A 80 -0.33 -3.59 9.84
C GLU A 80 -0.04 -3.43 8.35
N ALA A 81 -0.61 -4.29 7.50
CA ALA A 81 -0.49 -4.16 6.06
C ALA A 81 -1.09 -2.85 5.55
N VAL A 82 -2.27 -2.47 6.04
CA VAL A 82 -2.90 -1.18 5.69
C VAL A 82 -2.09 0.00 6.26
N ALA A 83 -1.58 -0.08 7.49
CA ALA A 83 -0.80 1.00 8.09
C ALA A 83 0.51 1.29 7.35
N LEU A 84 1.20 0.23 6.91
CA LEU A 84 2.62 0.30 6.53
C LEU A 84 2.88 0.04 5.05
N HIS A 85 1.87 -0.14 4.19
CA HIS A 85 2.12 -0.48 2.78
C HIS A 85 2.95 0.57 2.01
N HIS A 86 2.99 1.83 2.45
CA HIS A 86 3.90 2.86 1.91
C HIS A 86 5.25 2.97 2.64
N TYR A 87 5.38 2.33 3.80
CA TYR A 87 6.58 2.33 4.64
C TYR A 87 6.93 0.92 5.15
N PRO A 88 7.07 -0.07 4.26
CA PRO A 88 7.18 -1.46 4.67
C PRO A 88 8.47 -1.73 5.45
N ILE A 89 9.52 -0.93 5.24
CA ILE A 89 10.79 -1.03 5.97
C ILE A 89 10.66 -0.78 7.48
N CYS A 90 9.61 -0.10 7.91
CA CYS A 90 9.32 0.11 9.33
C CYS A 90 8.80 -1.17 10.02
N PHE A 91 8.50 -2.23 9.26
CA PHE A 91 8.03 -3.49 9.80
C PHE A 91 9.18 -4.44 10.13
N LEU A 92 9.16 -5.01 11.34
CA LEU A 92 10.27 -5.80 11.88
C LEU A 92 10.32 -7.26 11.37
N SER A 93 9.25 -7.75 10.75
CA SER A 93 9.20 -9.15 10.30
C SER A 93 10.16 -9.38 9.13
N LYS A 94 10.92 -10.47 9.22
CA LYS A 94 11.80 -10.95 8.13
C LYS A 94 11.14 -12.04 7.27
N GLN A 95 9.83 -12.23 7.40
CA GLN A 95 9.08 -13.22 6.65
C GLN A 95 8.05 -12.53 5.76
N PHE A 96 7.74 -13.18 4.64
CA PHE A 96 6.63 -12.77 3.79
C PHE A 96 5.34 -12.75 4.61
N CYS A 97 4.62 -11.63 4.55
CA CYS A 97 3.38 -11.42 5.28
C CYS A 97 2.39 -10.61 4.40
N PRO A 98 1.16 -10.35 4.87
CA PRO A 98 0.19 -9.55 4.11
C PRO A 98 0.75 -8.18 3.68
N LEU A 99 1.54 -7.52 4.53
CA LEU A 99 2.21 -6.27 4.17
C LEU A 99 3.12 -6.42 2.94
N THR A 100 3.91 -7.50 2.86
CA THR A 100 4.77 -7.77 1.70
C THR A 100 3.94 -7.88 0.42
N ALA A 101 2.83 -8.61 0.47
CA ALA A 101 1.95 -8.79 -0.67
C ALA A 101 1.30 -7.48 -1.12
N VAL A 102 0.73 -6.71 -0.18
CA VAL A 102 0.05 -5.45 -0.48
C VAL A 102 1.04 -4.41 -1.01
N HIS A 103 2.19 -4.26 -0.39
CA HIS A 103 3.22 -3.33 -0.84
C HIS A 103 3.68 -3.63 -2.27
N ALA A 104 4.03 -4.89 -2.55
CA ALA A 104 4.48 -5.29 -3.88
C ALA A 104 3.36 -5.12 -4.93
N ALA A 105 2.13 -5.51 -4.60
CA ALA A 105 0.98 -5.36 -5.50
C ALA A 105 0.69 -3.89 -5.83
N ASN A 106 0.69 -3.00 -4.82
CA ASN A 106 0.47 -1.57 -5.02
C ASN A 106 1.54 -0.95 -5.92
N ALA A 107 2.81 -1.29 -5.69
CA ALA A 107 3.91 -0.81 -6.52
C ALA A 107 3.86 -1.32 -7.96
N LEU A 108 3.43 -2.56 -8.18
CA LEU A 108 3.30 -3.15 -9.51
C LEU A 108 2.10 -2.57 -10.27
N GLU A 109 0.98 -2.33 -9.59
CA GLU A 109 -0.22 -1.70 -10.18
C GLU A 109 0.14 -0.32 -10.78
N HIS A 110 0.81 0.52 -10.00
CA HIS A 110 1.27 1.84 -10.44
C HIS A 110 2.35 1.83 -11.54
N GLN A 111 3.05 0.71 -11.73
CA GLN A 111 3.99 0.54 -12.85
C GLN A 111 3.28 0.12 -14.13
N ILE A 112 2.21 -0.66 -14.02
CA ILE A 112 1.44 -1.19 -15.15
C ILE A 112 0.49 -0.11 -15.69
N HIS A 113 -0.10 0.68 -14.80
CA HIS A 113 -1.00 1.76 -15.15
C HIS A 113 -0.26 3.09 -15.05
N GLU A 114 -0.12 3.81 -16.18
CA GLU A 114 0.33 5.20 -16.15
C GLU A 114 -0.60 6.01 -15.26
N ASP A 115 -0.04 6.74 -14.28
CA ASP A 115 -0.87 7.55 -13.40
C ASP A 115 -1.50 8.72 -14.16
N THR A 116 -2.77 8.55 -14.47
CA THR A 116 -3.61 9.56 -15.11
C THR A 116 -3.86 10.79 -14.23
N GLN A 117 -3.50 10.74 -12.94
CA GLN A 117 -3.74 11.82 -11.98
C GLN A 117 -2.55 12.75 -11.75
N GLY A 118 -1.39 12.48 -12.38
CA GLY A 118 -0.19 13.31 -12.27
C GLY A 118 0.42 13.34 -10.87
N LEU A 119 0.15 12.31 -10.07
CA LEU A 119 0.80 12.07 -8.78
C LEU A 119 2.10 11.31 -9.01
N LEU A 120 3.00 11.43 -8.02
CA LEU A 120 4.19 10.60 -8.01
C LEU A 120 3.81 9.18 -7.59
N CYS A 121 4.22 8.18 -8.37
CA CYS A 121 4.09 6.78 -8.00
C CYS A 121 5.37 6.28 -7.35
N SER A 122 5.28 5.66 -6.17
CA SER A 122 6.41 4.93 -5.60
C SER A 122 6.56 3.57 -6.27
N GLY A 123 7.77 3.23 -6.71
CA GLY A 123 8.14 1.85 -6.98
C GLY A 123 8.18 0.99 -5.72
N ALA A 124 8.42 -0.30 -5.89
CA ALA A 124 8.59 -1.22 -4.76
C ALA A 124 9.85 -0.83 -3.96
N ASP A 125 9.77 -0.91 -2.64
CA ASP A 125 10.88 -0.72 -1.72
C ASP A 125 11.85 -1.89 -1.86
N THR A 126 12.90 -1.66 -2.66
CA THR A 126 13.93 -2.67 -2.95
C THR A 126 14.76 -3.02 -1.73
N HIS A 127 14.91 -2.10 -0.77
CA HIS A 127 15.65 -2.38 0.46
C HIS A 127 14.87 -3.36 1.34
N TYR A 128 13.58 -3.11 1.55
CA TYR A 128 12.67 -4.02 2.24
C TYR A 128 12.64 -5.40 1.57
N LEU A 129 12.45 -5.47 0.24
CA LEU A 129 12.43 -6.75 -0.47
C LEU A 129 13.77 -7.48 -0.42
N THR A 130 14.89 -6.76 -0.40
CA THR A 130 16.23 -7.36 -0.23
C THR A 130 16.38 -8.00 1.13
N GLN A 131 15.91 -7.34 2.21
CA GLN A 131 15.97 -7.90 3.56
C GLN A 131 15.16 -9.20 3.71
N LEU A 132 14.11 -9.36 2.89
CA LEU A 132 13.31 -10.58 2.83
C LEU A 132 13.85 -11.65 1.86
N ALA A 133 14.93 -11.36 1.14
CA ALA A 133 15.43 -12.18 0.03
C ALA A 133 14.38 -12.40 -1.09
N LEU A 134 13.58 -11.36 -1.37
CA LEU A 134 12.49 -11.38 -2.36
C LEU A 134 12.69 -10.40 -3.51
N LEU A 135 13.80 -9.67 -3.58
CA LEU A 135 14.04 -8.68 -4.65
C LEU A 135 13.91 -9.32 -6.05
N GLU A 136 14.50 -10.49 -6.25
CA GLU A 136 14.45 -11.24 -7.52
C GLU A 136 13.04 -11.77 -7.86
N ARG A 137 12.13 -11.82 -6.87
CA ARG A 137 10.74 -12.24 -7.10
C ARG A 137 9.90 -11.16 -7.75
N LEU A 138 10.34 -9.90 -7.71
CA LEU A 138 9.57 -8.77 -8.24
C LEU A 138 9.30 -8.90 -9.74
N ASP A 139 10.28 -9.36 -10.52
CA ASP A 139 10.11 -9.58 -11.97
C ASP A 139 9.14 -10.73 -12.24
N ALA A 140 9.25 -11.84 -11.51
CA ALA A 140 8.32 -12.96 -11.62
C ALA A 140 6.88 -12.54 -11.24
N TRP A 141 6.70 -11.70 -10.22
CA TRP A 141 5.38 -11.17 -9.88
C TRP A 141 4.84 -10.24 -10.97
N ARG A 142 5.69 -9.41 -11.57
CA ARG A 142 5.31 -8.53 -12.67
C ARG A 142 4.79 -9.33 -13.87
N GLU A 143 5.51 -10.39 -14.26
CA GLU A 143 5.09 -11.30 -15.34
C GLU A 143 3.73 -11.95 -15.04
N LEU A 144 3.54 -12.47 -13.82
CA LEU A 144 2.27 -13.08 -13.40
C LEU A 144 1.10 -12.09 -13.38
N CYS A 145 1.35 -10.82 -13.06
CA CYS A 145 0.34 -9.76 -13.14
C CYS A 145 -0.01 -9.44 -14.60
N ALA A 146 0.98 -9.37 -15.49
CA ALA A 146 0.78 -9.09 -16.91
C ALA A 146 0.01 -10.22 -17.63
N GLU A 147 0.30 -11.48 -17.32
CA GLU A 147 -0.39 -12.64 -17.91
C GLU A 147 -1.88 -12.74 -17.55
N LYS A 148 -2.28 -12.14 -16.42
CA LYS A 148 -3.67 -12.21 -15.91
C LYS A 148 -4.53 -10.99 -16.24
N LEU A 149 -3.91 -9.92 -16.75
CA LEU A 149 -4.60 -8.70 -17.18
C LEU A 149 -4.93 -8.71 -18.69
N LEU A 150 -4.56 -9.79 -19.40
CA LEU A 150 -4.99 -10.16 -20.75
C LEU A 150 -6.01 -11.31 -20.69
#